data_AF-A0A815M0M6-F1
#
_entry.id   AF-A0A815M0M6-F1
#
_cell.length_a   1.000
_cell.length_b   1.000
_cell.length_c   1.000
_cell.angle_alpha   90.00
_cell.angle_beta   90.00
_cell.angle_gamma   90.00
#
_symmetry.space_group_name_H-M   'P 1'
#
loop_
_entity.id
_entity.type
_entity.pdbx_description
1 polymer ?
#
loop_
_entity_poly.entity_id
_entity_poly.type
_entity_poly.pdbx_seq_one_letter_code
_entity_poly.pdbx_strand_id
1 'polypeptide(L)'
;MLRFTNVDHKPTRLPPVYGYRTHPLLPLRQALDPIVSKIDQLDEFIKIAKSECHFPSEHGLTREESASIYLYTMDWGEQSLYRILNEVLREKDRSVLIPWHGYLRLFDTALKKLPSLQINLWRGINGDISKNYKENDELTWWCFSSCSSSVKVVKQFLGSISTLFMIEVKNGKAISVYSNFSEENEVILPLGTRLRVVSDALDHASLNVIHLRELVDENDQELTSSFANMGVTTSIKHQMDYKETLPNNQSSTFKIWADENGNKYDITVRISYD
;
A
#
# COMPACT_ATOMS: atom_id res chain seq x y z
N MET A 1 11.28 -14.92 -0.39
CA MET A 1 11.08 -13.78 -1.31
C MET A 1 9.96 -14.08 -2.31
N LEU A 2 8.73 -14.35 -1.86
CA LEU A 2 7.61 -14.67 -2.78
C LEU A 2 6.75 -13.44 -3.14
N ARG A 3 7.14 -12.23 -2.68
CA ARG A 3 6.43 -10.96 -2.94
C ARG A 3 6.34 -10.62 -4.43
N PHE A 4 7.44 -10.73 -5.15
CA PHE A 4 7.51 -10.39 -6.57
C PHE A 4 6.62 -11.29 -7.44
N THR A 5 6.43 -12.55 -7.03
CA THR A 5 5.62 -13.53 -7.76
C THR A 5 4.13 -13.51 -7.37
N ASN A 6 3.73 -12.75 -6.34
CA ASN A 6 2.34 -12.67 -5.88
C ASN A 6 1.52 -11.74 -6.80
N VAL A 7 1.12 -12.24 -7.97
CA VAL A 7 0.40 -11.48 -9.01
C VAL A 7 -1.00 -12.04 -9.23
N ASP A 8 -1.92 -11.16 -9.64
CA ASP A 8 -3.19 -11.61 -10.21
C ASP A 8 -2.97 -12.21 -11.61
N HIS A 9 -3.11 -13.53 -11.72
CA HIS A 9 -2.91 -14.25 -12.98
C HIS A 9 -3.94 -13.90 -14.05
N LYS A 10 -5.11 -13.38 -13.67
CA LYS A 10 -6.18 -13.01 -14.59
C LYS A 10 -6.77 -11.66 -14.13
N PRO A 11 -6.25 -10.54 -14.65
CA PRO A 11 -6.75 -9.23 -14.24
C PRO A 11 -8.26 -9.15 -14.52
N THR A 12 -9.04 -9.07 -13.44
CA THR A 12 -10.49 -8.87 -13.52
C THR A 12 -10.86 -7.47 -13.07
N ARG A 13 -11.92 -6.92 -13.65
CA ARG A 13 -12.44 -5.63 -13.19
C ARG A 13 -13.11 -5.82 -11.83
N LEU A 14 -12.51 -5.26 -10.79
CA LEU A 14 -13.04 -5.29 -9.42
C LEU A 14 -13.54 -3.91 -8.99
N PRO A 15 -14.50 -3.84 -8.04
CA PRO A 15 -14.93 -2.58 -7.45
C PRO A 15 -13.76 -1.86 -6.73
N PRO A 16 -13.77 -0.53 -6.63
CA PRO A 16 -12.70 0.18 -5.94
C PRO A 16 -12.55 -0.10 -4.45
N VAL A 17 -11.32 -0.02 -3.95
CA VAL A 17 -10.99 -0.16 -2.52
C VAL A 17 -10.83 1.23 -1.90
N TYR A 18 -11.94 1.90 -1.59
CA TYR A 18 -11.93 3.25 -0.99
C TYR A 18 -12.31 3.30 0.49
N GLY A 19 -12.87 2.23 1.04
CA GLY A 19 -13.39 2.19 2.41
C GLY A 19 -12.35 2.51 3.50
N TYR A 20 -11.07 2.25 3.25
CA TYR A 20 -9.99 2.56 4.21
C TYR A 20 -9.65 4.06 4.25
N ARG A 21 -10.00 4.86 3.23
CA ARG A 21 -9.57 6.26 3.11
C ARG A 21 -10.13 7.15 4.23
N THR A 22 -11.31 6.80 4.76
CA THR A 22 -11.95 7.50 5.88
C THR A 22 -11.71 6.81 7.22
N HIS A 23 -10.93 5.72 7.25
CA HIS A 23 -10.60 5.03 8.48
C HIS A 23 -9.62 5.88 9.30
N PRO A 24 -9.75 5.95 10.63
CA PRO A 24 -8.77 6.60 11.49
C PRO A 24 -7.36 6.03 11.26
N LEU A 25 -6.34 6.90 11.34
CA LEU A 25 -4.95 6.48 11.36
C LEU A 25 -4.63 5.92 12.76
N LEU A 26 -4.22 4.65 12.81
CA LEU A 26 -3.98 3.89 14.04
C LEU A 26 -2.53 3.41 14.14
N PRO A 27 -2.00 3.19 15.35
CA PRO A 27 -0.73 2.48 15.55
C PRO A 27 -0.77 1.09 14.91
N LEU A 28 0.37 0.54 14.49
CA LEU A 28 0.48 -0.70 13.74
C LEU A 28 -0.24 -1.88 14.42
N ARG A 29 -0.06 -2.02 15.73
CA ARG A 29 -0.69 -3.11 16.48
C ARG A 29 -2.21 -3.00 16.49
N GLN A 30 -2.75 -1.79 16.67
CA GLN A 30 -4.19 -1.53 16.67
C GLN A 30 -4.79 -1.64 15.26
N ALA A 31 -4.05 -1.17 14.25
CA ALA A 31 -4.41 -1.29 12.84
C ALA A 31 -4.61 -2.75 12.38
N LEU A 32 -3.99 -3.70 13.09
CA LEU A 32 -4.05 -5.14 12.84
C LEU A 32 -4.89 -5.92 13.88
N ASP A 33 -5.46 -5.25 14.90
CA ASP A 33 -6.32 -5.89 15.92
C ASP A 33 -7.39 -6.82 15.31
N PRO A 34 -8.12 -6.45 14.24
CA PRO A 34 -9.20 -7.29 13.69
C PRO A 34 -8.75 -8.61 13.06
N ILE A 35 -7.44 -8.77 12.80
CA ILE A 35 -6.88 -9.93 12.09
C ILE A 35 -5.72 -10.60 12.82
N VAL A 36 -5.21 -10.02 13.89
CA VAL A 36 -4.03 -10.53 14.62
C VAL A 36 -4.20 -11.98 15.10
N SER A 37 -5.39 -12.37 15.52
CA SER A 37 -5.70 -13.74 15.98
C SER A 37 -5.94 -14.73 14.83
N LYS A 38 -6.00 -14.25 13.58
CA LYS A 38 -6.25 -15.08 12.39
C LYS A 38 -4.99 -15.40 11.60
N ILE A 39 -3.88 -14.71 11.90
CA ILE A 39 -2.60 -14.86 11.20
C ILE A 39 -1.57 -15.34 12.22
N ASP A 40 -1.09 -16.55 12.05
CA ASP A 40 -0.15 -17.16 12.98
C ASP A 40 1.10 -16.28 13.15
N GLN A 41 1.50 -16.11 14.41
CA GLN A 41 2.69 -15.36 14.82
C GLN A 41 2.67 -13.85 14.50
N LEU A 42 1.57 -13.29 13.99
CA LEU A 42 1.52 -11.89 13.58
C LEU A 42 1.88 -10.93 14.73
N ASP A 43 1.50 -11.23 15.97
CA ASP A 43 1.89 -10.45 17.15
C ASP A 43 3.41 -10.33 17.33
N GLU A 44 4.17 -11.42 17.12
CA GLU A 44 5.62 -11.39 17.22
C GLU A 44 6.27 -10.64 16.06
N PHE A 45 5.75 -10.84 14.85
CA PHE A 45 6.22 -10.11 13.67
C PHE A 45 5.94 -8.60 13.75
N ILE A 46 4.84 -8.18 14.36
CA ILE A 46 4.59 -6.76 14.66
C ILE A 46 5.67 -6.21 15.59
N LYS A 47 6.06 -6.94 16.65
CA LYS A 47 7.11 -6.50 17.58
C LYS A 47 8.46 -6.36 16.88
N ILE A 48 8.84 -7.36 16.08
CA ILE A 48 10.08 -7.34 15.28
C ILE A 48 10.05 -6.16 14.31
N ALA A 49 8.94 -5.96 13.59
CA ALA A 49 8.84 -4.83 12.67
C ALA A 49 9.01 -3.49 13.38
N LYS A 50 8.50 -3.33 14.61
CA LYS A 50 8.68 -2.09 15.39
C LYS A 50 10.10 -1.90 15.92
N SER A 51 10.84 -2.99 16.21
CA SER A 51 12.23 -2.92 16.67
C SER A 51 13.19 -2.64 15.52
N GLU A 52 13.00 -3.32 14.39
CA GLU A 52 13.95 -3.31 13.26
C GLU A 52 13.64 -2.24 12.20
N CYS A 53 12.49 -1.56 12.29
CA CYS A 53 12.15 -0.52 11.33
C CYS A 53 13.20 0.59 11.25
N HIS A 54 13.32 1.17 10.06
CA HIS A 54 14.20 2.31 9.83
C HIS A 54 13.63 3.59 10.45
N PHE A 55 14.12 3.92 11.63
CA PHE A 55 13.73 5.12 12.37
C PHE A 55 14.94 5.72 13.12
N PRO A 56 15.19 7.05 13.05
CA PRO A 56 14.39 8.07 12.39
C PRO A 56 14.44 7.99 10.86
N SER A 57 13.31 8.29 10.22
CA SER A 57 13.16 8.29 8.76
C SER A 57 13.49 9.67 8.17
N GLU A 58 14.34 9.68 7.14
CA GLU A 58 14.66 10.85 6.33
C GLU A 58 13.48 11.36 5.48
N HIS A 59 12.41 10.56 5.35
CA HIS A 59 11.18 10.93 4.64
C HIS A 59 10.04 11.29 5.60
N GLY A 60 10.32 11.44 6.90
CA GLY A 60 9.32 11.85 7.89
C GLY A 60 8.28 10.77 8.20
N LEU A 61 8.63 9.49 8.01
CA LEU A 61 7.80 8.39 8.49
C LEU A 61 7.85 8.33 10.02
N THR A 62 6.69 8.09 10.62
CA THR A 62 6.59 7.69 12.01
C THR A 62 7.18 6.30 12.22
N ARG A 63 7.45 5.92 13.48
CA ARG A 63 7.87 4.55 13.79
C ARG A 63 6.81 3.53 13.36
N GLU A 64 5.53 3.84 13.54
CA GLU A 64 4.43 2.96 13.15
C GLU A 64 4.31 2.81 11.63
N GLU A 65 4.49 3.90 10.88
CA GLU A 65 4.50 3.88 9.41
C GLU A 65 5.70 3.09 8.87
N SER A 66 6.90 3.34 9.39
CA SER A 66 8.11 2.59 8.98
C SER A 66 7.98 1.11 9.33
N ALA A 67 7.47 0.78 10.51
CA ALA A 67 7.22 -0.61 10.91
C ALA A 67 6.16 -1.28 10.02
N SER A 68 5.15 -0.54 9.55
CA SER A 68 4.16 -1.09 8.62
C SER A 68 4.79 -1.53 7.29
N ILE A 69 5.79 -0.77 6.80
CA ILE A 69 6.56 -1.12 5.60
C ILE A 69 7.46 -2.32 5.87
N TYR A 70 8.18 -2.29 6.98
CA TYR A 70 9.04 -3.41 7.37
C TYR A 70 8.23 -4.71 7.44
N LEU A 71 7.11 -4.71 8.16
CA LEU A 71 6.22 -5.86 8.32
C LEU A 71 5.68 -6.39 6.97
N TYR A 72 5.30 -5.51 6.05
CA TYR A 72 4.85 -5.91 4.71
C TYR A 72 5.93 -6.73 3.98
N THR A 73 7.20 -6.37 4.18
CA THR A 73 8.33 -7.02 3.51
C THR A 73 8.87 -8.24 4.26
N MET A 74 8.37 -8.57 5.44
CA MET A 74 8.78 -9.79 6.13
C MET A 74 8.18 -11.02 5.42
N ASP A 75 8.93 -12.13 5.43
CA ASP A 75 8.53 -13.39 4.81
C ASP A 75 8.73 -14.52 5.82
N TRP A 76 7.62 -15.03 6.35
CA TRP A 76 7.56 -16.15 7.30
C TRP A 76 6.70 -17.30 6.77
N GLY A 77 6.64 -17.45 5.45
CA GLY A 77 5.92 -18.53 4.78
C GLY A 77 4.51 -18.14 4.35
N GLU A 78 3.59 -19.10 4.31
CA GLU A 78 2.21 -18.92 3.83
C GLU A 78 1.43 -17.89 4.63
N GLN A 79 1.76 -17.73 5.92
CA GLN A 79 1.10 -16.81 6.84
C GLN A 79 1.64 -15.37 6.76
N SER A 80 2.58 -15.08 5.85
CA SER A 80 3.14 -13.74 5.70
C SER A 80 2.07 -12.71 5.37
N LEU A 81 2.09 -11.57 6.08
CA LEU A 81 1.06 -10.54 5.97
C LEU A 81 0.79 -10.11 4.52
N TYR A 82 1.84 -9.88 3.72
CA TYR A 82 1.66 -9.46 2.33
C TYR A 82 0.94 -10.49 1.47
N ARG A 83 1.08 -11.79 1.77
CA ARG A 83 0.45 -12.86 0.99
C ARG A 83 -1.04 -12.84 1.21
N ILE A 84 -1.44 -12.87 2.47
CA ILE A 84 -2.84 -12.85 2.89
C ILE A 84 -3.48 -11.53 2.46
N LEU A 85 -2.82 -10.39 2.69
CA LEU A 85 -3.32 -9.09 2.28
C LEU A 85 -3.56 -9.03 0.76
N ASN A 86 -2.57 -9.41 -0.05
CA ASN A 86 -2.71 -9.33 -1.50
C ASN A 86 -3.69 -10.37 -2.06
N GLU A 87 -3.90 -11.50 -1.39
CA GLU A 87 -4.98 -12.44 -1.70
C GLU A 87 -6.34 -11.78 -1.46
N VAL A 88 -6.58 -11.22 -0.27
CA VAL A 88 -7.85 -10.57 0.09
C VAL A 88 -8.12 -9.35 -0.82
N LEU A 89 -7.09 -8.62 -1.27
CA LEU A 89 -7.25 -7.49 -2.21
C LEU A 89 -7.75 -7.90 -3.60
N ARG A 90 -7.66 -9.19 -3.97
CA ARG A 90 -8.20 -9.74 -5.22
C ARG A 90 -9.64 -10.20 -5.10
N GLU A 91 -10.20 -10.24 -3.89
CA GLU A 91 -11.58 -10.68 -3.69
C GLU A 91 -12.59 -9.73 -4.31
N LYS A 92 -13.61 -10.31 -4.95
CA LYS A 92 -14.71 -9.54 -5.57
C LYS A 92 -15.60 -8.89 -4.53
N ASP A 93 -15.91 -9.64 -3.47
CA ASP A 93 -16.61 -9.08 -2.33
C ASP A 93 -15.65 -8.16 -1.58
N ARG A 94 -15.95 -6.86 -1.53
CA ARG A 94 -15.09 -5.89 -0.83
C ARG A 94 -15.35 -5.84 0.68
N SER A 95 -16.40 -6.51 1.18
CA SER A 95 -16.70 -6.56 2.61
C SER A 95 -15.58 -7.24 3.42
N VAL A 96 -14.88 -8.20 2.80
CA VAL A 96 -13.73 -8.91 3.40
C VAL A 96 -12.53 -8.00 3.70
N LEU A 97 -12.49 -6.78 3.13
CA LEU A 97 -11.44 -5.79 3.37
C LEU A 97 -11.70 -4.92 4.60
N ILE A 98 -12.92 -4.97 5.18
CA ILE A 98 -13.27 -4.16 6.36
C ILE A 98 -12.28 -4.39 7.53
N PRO A 99 -11.89 -5.63 7.89
CA PRO A 99 -10.88 -5.88 8.92
C PRO A 99 -9.49 -5.33 8.60
N TRP A 100 -9.20 -5.06 7.33
CA TRP A 100 -7.90 -4.59 6.85
C TRP A 100 -7.81 -3.06 6.73
N HIS A 101 -8.93 -2.33 6.85
CA HIS A 101 -8.95 -0.88 6.63
C HIS A 101 -7.95 -0.12 7.50
N GLY A 102 -7.74 -0.52 8.77
CA GLY A 102 -6.74 0.08 9.64
C GLY A 102 -5.32 -0.04 9.08
N TYR A 103 -4.91 -1.26 8.72
CA TYR A 103 -3.58 -1.51 8.14
C TYR A 103 -3.43 -0.86 6.76
N LEU A 104 -4.44 -0.95 5.89
CA LEU A 104 -4.45 -0.29 4.57
C LEU A 104 -4.25 1.23 4.71
N ARG A 105 -4.93 1.86 5.67
CA ARG A 105 -4.78 3.28 5.97
C ARG A 105 -3.36 3.63 6.41
N LEU A 106 -2.80 2.87 7.36
CA LEU A 106 -1.45 3.11 7.87
C LEU A 106 -0.39 2.95 6.77
N PHE A 107 -0.46 1.84 6.02
CA PHE A 107 0.52 1.52 4.98
C PHE A 107 0.44 2.48 3.78
N ASP A 108 -0.77 2.82 3.31
CA ASP A 108 -0.95 3.83 2.26
C ASP A 108 -0.45 5.22 2.71
N THR A 109 -0.67 5.60 3.97
CA THR A 109 -0.15 6.85 4.54
C THR A 109 1.39 6.86 4.55
N ALA A 110 2.02 5.74 4.95
CA ALA A 110 3.47 5.59 4.93
C ALA A 110 4.04 5.72 3.51
N LEU A 111 3.47 5.02 2.53
CA LEU A 111 3.91 5.06 1.13
C LEU A 111 3.76 6.44 0.49
N LYS A 112 2.73 7.21 0.87
CA LYS A 112 2.50 8.58 0.36
C LYS A 112 3.57 9.57 0.80
N LYS A 113 4.25 9.35 1.92
CA LYS A 113 5.37 10.19 2.38
C LYS A 113 6.66 9.95 1.60
N LEU A 114 6.78 8.79 0.95
CA LEU A 114 7.95 8.46 0.14
C LEU A 114 7.91 9.22 -1.20
N PRO A 115 9.07 9.67 -1.72
CA PRO A 115 9.17 10.27 -3.05
C PRO A 115 8.62 9.34 -4.14
N SER A 116 7.96 9.90 -5.14
CA SER A 116 7.50 9.16 -6.32
C SER A 116 8.63 9.03 -7.34
N LEU A 117 8.90 7.80 -7.77
CA LEU A 117 9.86 7.49 -8.81
C LEU A 117 9.18 7.34 -10.17
N GLN A 118 9.78 7.96 -11.19
CA GLN A 118 9.42 7.79 -12.60
C GLN A 118 10.50 6.99 -13.31
N ILE A 119 10.40 5.66 -13.25
CA ILE A 119 11.42 4.73 -13.76
C ILE A 119 10.77 3.50 -14.39
N ASN A 120 11.57 2.64 -15.01
CA ASN A 120 11.11 1.32 -15.43
C ASN A 120 11.30 0.32 -14.28
N LEU A 121 10.23 -0.39 -13.95
CA LEU A 121 10.24 -1.47 -12.97
C LEU A 121 10.07 -2.83 -13.63
N TRP A 122 10.58 -3.84 -12.93
CA TRP A 122 10.55 -5.22 -13.36
C TRP A 122 9.78 -6.07 -12.35
N ARG A 123 8.99 -7.00 -12.86
CA ARG A 123 8.31 -8.01 -12.04
C ARG A 123 8.25 -9.34 -12.77
N GLY A 124 8.71 -10.41 -12.12
CA GLY A 124 8.78 -11.75 -12.70
C GLY A 124 7.73 -12.68 -12.12
N ILE A 125 7.14 -13.52 -12.96
CA ILE A 125 6.26 -14.63 -12.58
C ILE A 125 6.77 -15.91 -13.22
N ASN A 126 6.77 -16.99 -12.43
CA ASN A 126 6.94 -18.34 -12.94
C ASN A 126 5.63 -18.81 -13.61
N GLY A 127 5.68 -19.04 -14.92
CA GLY A 127 4.52 -19.37 -15.77
C GLY A 127 4.23 -18.32 -16.85
N ASP A 128 3.52 -18.75 -17.89
CA ASP A 128 3.06 -17.89 -18.99
C ASP A 128 1.62 -17.42 -18.71
N ILE A 129 1.45 -16.10 -18.54
CA ILE A 129 0.16 -15.43 -18.47
C ILE A 129 0.00 -14.34 -19.54
N SER A 130 0.90 -14.30 -20.54
CA SER A 130 0.93 -13.29 -21.61
C SER A 130 -0.42 -13.15 -22.32
N LYS A 131 -1.10 -14.26 -22.57
CA LYS A 131 -2.40 -14.33 -23.25
C LYS A 131 -3.54 -13.60 -22.52
N ASN A 132 -3.35 -13.26 -21.25
CA ASN A 132 -4.33 -12.49 -20.46
C ASN A 132 -4.18 -10.98 -20.64
N TYR A 133 -3.19 -10.52 -21.41
CA TYR A 133 -2.88 -9.11 -21.65
C TYR A 133 -2.84 -8.87 -23.15
N LYS A 134 -3.72 -8.00 -23.65
CA LYS A 134 -3.76 -7.60 -25.06
C LYS A 134 -3.40 -6.14 -25.18
N GLU A 135 -2.81 -5.76 -26.33
CA GLU A 135 -2.52 -4.36 -26.61
C GLU A 135 -3.72 -3.45 -26.34
N ASN A 136 -3.46 -2.30 -25.72
CA ASN A 136 -4.43 -1.28 -25.32
C ASN A 136 -5.40 -1.69 -24.20
N ASP A 137 -5.30 -2.90 -23.64
CA ASP A 137 -6.06 -3.26 -22.44
C ASP A 137 -5.70 -2.33 -21.29
N GLU A 138 -6.72 -1.86 -20.57
CA GLU A 138 -6.58 -1.12 -19.32
C GLU A 138 -6.98 -1.99 -18.16
N LEU A 139 -6.16 -1.98 -17.11
CA LEU A 139 -6.38 -2.76 -15.91
C LEU A 139 -6.02 -1.95 -14.65
N THR A 140 -6.54 -2.40 -13.52
CA THR A 140 -6.21 -1.83 -12.21
C THR A 140 -5.65 -2.91 -11.30
N TRP A 141 -4.43 -2.71 -10.82
CA TRP A 141 -3.84 -3.54 -9.79
C TRP A 141 -4.27 -3.04 -8.41
N TRP A 142 -5.27 -3.71 -7.84
CA TRP A 142 -5.77 -3.39 -6.50
C TRP A 142 -4.84 -3.85 -5.37
N CYS A 143 -3.86 -4.71 -5.67
CA CYS A 143 -2.86 -5.15 -4.69
C CYS A 143 -1.69 -4.15 -4.58
N PHE A 144 -1.01 -4.13 -3.44
CA PHE A 144 0.32 -3.53 -3.37
C PHE A 144 1.28 -4.41 -4.15
N SER A 145 1.85 -3.86 -5.22
CA SER A 145 2.60 -4.66 -6.19
C SER A 145 4.09 -4.46 -5.99
N SER A 146 4.73 -5.45 -5.39
CA SER A 146 6.19 -5.51 -5.22
C SER A 146 6.87 -5.72 -6.57
N CYS A 147 7.68 -4.74 -6.96
CA CYS A 147 8.48 -4.72 -8.16
C CYS A 147 9.93 -4.37 -7.80
N SER A 148 10.88 -4.57 -8.70
CA SER A 148 12.27 -4.18 -8.47
C SER A 148 12.76 -3.28 -9.60
N SER A 149 13.60 -2.31 -9.28
CA SER A 149 14.36 -1.55 -10.28
C SER A 149 15.57 -2.34 -10.81
N SER A 150 15.88 -3.50 -10.21
CA SER A 150 17.03 -4.34 -10.55
C SER A 150 16.62 -5.60 -11.30
N VAL A 151 16.98 -5.68 -12.58
CA VAL A 151 16.82 -6.91 -13.39
C VAL A 151 17.55 -8.09 -12.75
N LYS A 152 18.69 -7.85 -12.07
CA LYS A 152 19.47 -8.89 -11.36
C LYS A 152 18.63 -9.57 -10.28
N VAL A 153 17.83 -8.80 -9.54
CA VAL A 153 16.92 -9.32 -8.51
C VAL A 153 15.78 -10.10 -9.17
N VAL A 154 15.14 -9.53 -10.19
CA VAL A 154 13.97 -10.16 -10.82
C VAL A 154 14.28 -11.48 -11.51
N LYS A 155 15.49 -11.63 -12.06
CA LYS A 155 15.95 -12.89 -12.67
C LYS A 155 15.80 -14.11 -11.75
N GLN A 156 15.87 -13.92 -10.44
CA GLN A 156 15.74 -15.02 -9.46
C GLN A 156 14.30 -15.59 -9.40
N PHE A 157 13.31 -14.86 -9.91
CA PHE A 157 11.91 -15.27 -9.92
C PHE A 157 11.45 -15.85 -11.27
N LEU A 158 12.36 -15.91 -12.25
CA LEU A 158 12.10 -16.51 -13.55
C LEU A 158 12.40 -18.02 -13.49
N GLY A 159 11.43 -18.83 -13.86
CA GLY A 159 11.54 -20.27 -14.02
C GLY A 159 11.87 -20.69 -15.46
N SER A 160 11.54 -21.93 -15.81
CA SER A 160 11.76 -22.48 -17.16
C SER A 160 10.90 -21.77 -18.20
N ILE A 161 9.63 -21.51 -17.89
CA ILE A 161 8.71 -20.68 -18.66
C ILE A 161 8.28 -19.54 -17.75
N SER A 162 8.35 -18.30 -18.20
CA SER A 162 8.07 -17.15 -17.34
C SER A 162 7.45 -15.98 -18.08
N THR A 163 6.80 -15.14 -17.29
CA THR A 163 6.30 -13.84 -17.71
C THR A 163 7.09 -12.76 -16.97
N LEU A 164 7.67 -11.82 -17.71
CA LEU A 164 8.35 -10.66 -17.20
C LEU A 164 7.54 -9.41 -17.55
N PHE A 165 7.13 -8.67 -16.52
CA PHE A 165 6.56 -7.34 -16.70
C PHE A 165 7.69 -6.32 -16.75
N MET A 166 7.64 -5.48 -17.78
CA MET A 166 8.33 -4.21 -17.83
C MET A 166 7.29 -3.11 -17.67
N ILE A 167 7.44 -2.27 -16.64
CA ILE A 167 6.42 -1.32 -16.24
C ILE A 167 7.02 0.08 -16.22
N GLU A 168 6.54 0.95 -17.11
CA GLU A 168 6.83 2.38 -17.07
C GLU A 168 5.96 3.03 -15.99
N VAL A 169 6.58 3.40 -14.86
CA VAL A 169 5.84 3.89 -13.69
C VAL A 169 6.07 5.38 -13.51
N LYS A 170 5.10 6.05 -12.90
CA LYS A 170 5.15 7.45 -12.49
C LYS A 170 5.07 7.62 -10.97
N ASN A 171 4.47 6.67 -10.27
CA ASN A 171 4.25 6.73 -8.82
C ASN A 171 4.86 5.55 -8.04
N GLY A 172 6.01 5.03 -8.51
CA GLY A 172 6.72 3.96 -7.79
C GLY A 172 7.29 4.46 -6.46
N LYS A 173 7.15 3.69 -5.38
CA LYS A 173 7.66 4.02 -4.04
C LYS A 173 8.82 3.12 -3.66
N ALA A 174 10.05 3.65 -3.68
CA ALA A 174 11.21 2.89 -3.24
C ALA A 174 11.17 2.66 -1.73
N ILE A 175 11.23 1.40 -1.32
CA ILE A 175 11.13 1.00 0.09
C ILE A 175 12.36 0.27 0.60
N SER A 176 13.45 0.23 -0.17
CA SER A 176 14.62 -0.62 0.15
C SER A 176 15.19 -0.34 1.54
N VAL A 177 15.29 0.93 1.96
CA VAL A 177 15.78 1.28 3.31
C VAL A 177 14.78 0.93 4.43
N TYR A 178 13.50 0.75 4.10
CA TYR A 178 12.42 0.39 5.04
C TYR A 178 12.08 -1.11 5.02
N SER A 179 12.74 -1.87 4.16
CA SER A 179 12.45 -3.29 3.91
C SER A 179 13.31 -4.20 4.77
N ASN A 180 12.75 -5.35 5.18
CA ASN A 180 13.48 -6.48 5.75
C ASN A 180 14.48 -7.12 4.75
N PHE A 181 14.45 -6.70 3.48
CA PHE A 181 15.32 -7.15 2.41
C PHE A 181 15.85 -5.96 1.59
N SER A 182 16.76 -5.17 2.16
CA SER A 182 17.28 -3.94 1.56
C SER A 182 17.95 -4.12 0.19
N GLU A 183 18.56 -5.28 -0.06
CA GLU A 183 19.29 -5.59 -1.30
C GLU A 183 18.37 -5.85 -2.51
N GLU A 184 17.06 -6.00 -2.30
CA GLU A 184 16.11 -6.32 -3.38
C GLU A 184 15.81 -5.12 -4.30
N ASN A 185 16.24 -3.91 -3.92
CA ASN A 185 15.89 -2.68 -4.63
C ASN A 185 14.37 -2.58 -4.86
N GLU A 186 13.59 -2.98 -3.84
CA GLU A 186 12.15 -3.11 -3.92
C GLU A 186 11.47 -1.74 -4.07
N VAL A 187 10.56 -1.66 -5.03
CA VAL A 187 9.70 -0.52 -5.33
C VAL A 187 8.26 -1.00 -5.35
N ILE A 188 7.42 -0.40 -4.51
CA ILE A 188 6.00 -0.71 -4.43
C ILE A 188 5.23 0.16 -5.41
N LEU A 189 4.37 -0.47 -6.22
CA LEU A 189 3.26 0.24 -6.86
C LEU A 189 2.06 0.29 -5.90
N PRO A 190 1.53 1.48 -5.61
CA PRO A 190 0.42 1.65 -4.68
C PRO A 190 -0.84 0.87 -5.09
N LEU A 191 -1.70 0.62 -4.10
CA LEU A 191 -3.02 0.04 -4.31
C LEU A 191 -3.83 0.88 -5.32
N GLY A 192 -4.43 0.20 -6.30
CA GLY A 192 -5.26 0.84 -7.31
C GLY A 192 -4.47 1.43 -8.48
N THR A 193 -3.19 1.08 -8.63
CA THR A 193 -2.38 1.50 -9.79
C THR A 193 -3.06 1.07 -11.09
N ARG A 194 -3.36 2.04 -11.96
CA ARG A 194 -3.95 1.78 -13.28
C ARG A 194 -2.86 1.68 -14.32
N LEU A 195 -2.97 0.67 -15.18
CA LEU A 195 -1.96 0.31 -16.15
C LEU A 195 -2.63 0.11 -17.50
N ARG A 196 -1.93 0.47 -18.57
CA ARG A 196 -2.27 0.11 -19.95
C ARG A 196 -1.22 -0.82 -20.51
N VAL A 197 -1.65 -1.85 -21.23
CA VAL A 197 -0.77 -2.69 -22.04
C VAL A 197 -0.35 -1.91 -23.28
N VAL A 198 0.96 -1.67 -23.44
CA VAL A 198 1.50 -0.78 -24.46
C VAL A 198 1.55 -1.43 -25.85
N SER A 199 1.84 -2.74 -25.89
CA SER A 199 1.92 -3.54 -27.10
C SER A 199 1.50 -4.97 -26.79
N ASP A 200 1.21 -5.77 -27.82
CA ASP A 200 1.14 -7.22 -27.65
C ASP A 200 2.43 -7.75 -27.00
N ALA A 201 2.28 -8.82 -26.23
CA ALA A 201 3.40 -9.41 -25.50
C ALA A 201 4.49 -9.92 -26.46
N LEU A 202 5.75 -9.70 -26.11
CA LEU A 202 6.87 -10.34 -26.80
C LEU A 202 6.95 -11.79 -26.33
N ASP A 203 6.45 -12.70 -27.14
CA ASP A 203 6.57 -14.15 -26.96
C ASP A 203 7.81 -14.65 -27.68
N HIS A 204 8.88 -14.95 -26.92
CA HIS A 204 10.10 -15.51 -27.48
C HIS A 204 10.66 -16.64 -26.61
N ALA A 205 10.63 -17.85 -27.19
CA ALA A 205 11.11 -19.08 -26.57
C ALA A 205 10.41 -19.37 -25.24
N SER A 206 11.07 -19.12 -24.11
CA SER A 206 10.55 -19.45 -22.78
C SER A 206 10.33 -18.23 -21.89
N LEU A 207 10.51 -17.03 -22.44
CA LEU A 207 10.29 -15.77 -21.76
C LEU A 207 9.27 -14.92 -22.52
N ASN A 208 8.17 -14.62 -21.86
CA ASN A 208 7.16 -13.70 -22.35
C ASN A 208 7.33 -12.35 -21.68
N VAL A 209 7.42 -11.27 -22.45
CA VAL A 209 7.54 -9.90 -21.91
C VAL A 209 6.25 -9.12 -22.13
N ILE A 210 5.66 -8.63 -21.04
CA ILE A 210 4.49 -7.73 -21.07
C ILE A 210 4.97 -6.32 -20.76
N HIS A 211 4.68 -5.38 -21.67
CA HIS A 211 4.98 -3.96 -21.50
C HIS A 211 3.75 -3.22 -20.98
N LEU A 212 3.86 -2.68 -19.77
CA LEU A 212 2.82 -1.88 -19.14
C LEU A 212 3.27 -0.42 -18.97
N ARG A 213 2.32 0.51 -19.00
CA ARG A 213 2.51 1.92 -18.66
C ARG A 213 1.49 2.37 -17.64
N GLU A 214 1.94 3.06 -16.59
CA GLU A 214 1.06 3.67 -15.59
C GLU A 214 0.23 4.81 -16.19
N LEU A 215 -1.08 4.74 -15.95
CA LEU A 215 -2.04 5.78 -16.31
C LEU A 215 -2.22 6.72 -15.13
N VAL A 216 -1.93 8.00 -15.34
CA VAL A 216 -2.17 9.07 -14.35
C VAL A 216 -3.41 9.83 -14.80
N ASP A 217 -4.42 9.90 -13.95
CA ASP A 217 -5.53 10.83 -14.16
C ASP A 217 -5.02 12.25 -13.85
N GLU A 218 -5.24 13.20 -14.76
CA GLU A 218 -4.94 14.62 -14.51
C GLU A 218 -5.68 15.14 -13.27
N ASN A 219 -6.83 14.55 -12.93
CA ASN A 219 -7.64 14.90 -11.74
C ASN A 219 -7.08 14.38 -10.40
N ASP A 220 -6.21 13.36 -10.39
CA ASP A 220 -5.64 12.83 -9.13
C ASP A 220 -4.56 13.77 -8.56
N GLN A 221 -3.94 14.59 -9.41
CA GLN A 221 -3.03 15.66 -8.96
C GLN A 221 -3.79 16.78 -8.23
N GLU A 222 -5.02 17.11 -8.65
CA GLU A 222 -5.87 18.10 -7.97
C GLU A 222 -6.43 17.57 -6.63
N LEU A 223 -6.82 16.30 -6.55
CA LEU A 223 -7.28 15.71 -5.29
C LEU A 223 -6.15 15.69 -4.26
N THR A 224 -4.96 15.23 -4.62
CA THR A 224 -3.80 15.20 -3.71
C THR A 224 -3.35 16.60 -3.26
N SER A 225 -3.39 17.60 -4.14
CA SER A 225 -3.05 18.99 -3.80
C SER A 225 -4.17 19.70 -3.01
N SER A 226 -5.46 19.42 -3.29
CA SER A 226 -6.57 19.96 -2.50
C SER A 226 -6.59 19.42 -1.06
N PHE A 227 -6.26 18.14 -0.85
CA PHE A 227 -6.13 17.57 0.49
C PHE A 227 -4.87 18.06 1.23
N ALA A 228 -3.77 18.34 0.51
CA ALA A 228 -2.58 18.99 1.08
C ALA A 228 -2.87 20.44 1.50
N ASN A 229 -3.67 21.18 0.71
CA ASN A 229 -4.09 22.54 1.02
C ASN A 229 -5.20 22.63 2.09
N MET A 230 -5.85 21.52 2.42
CA MET A 230 -6.74 21.40 3.58
C MET A 230 -5.98 21.23 4.90
N GLY A 231 -4.65 21.11 4.85
CA GLY A 231 -3.76 21.12 6.00
C GLY A 231 -3.48 22.54 6.52
N VAL A 232 -4.28 22.96 7.51
CA VAL A 232 -3.88 23.86 8.60
C VAL A 232 -3.45 25.28 8.20
N THR A 233 -4.44 26.14 7.91
CA THR A 233 -4.31 27.59 8.15
C THR A 233 -4.45 27.86 9.65
N THR A 234 -3.44 27.52 10.46
CA THR A 234 -3.41 27.99 11.86
C THR A 234 -3.11 29.48 11.86
N SER A 235 -4.15 30.29 11.71
CA SER A 235 -4.13 31.63 12.27
C SER A 235 -4.21 31.47 13.78
N ILE A 236 -3.06 31.52 14.46
CA ILE A 236 -3.01 31.58 15.93
C ILE A 236 -3.74 32.86 16.35
N LYS A 237 -4.99 32.72 16.80
CA LYS A 237 -5.64 33.68 17.68
C LYS A 237 -6.34 32.90 18.79
N HIS A 238 -5.82 33.15 19.99
CA HIS A 238 -6.37 32.87 21.32
C HIS A 238 -7.74 32.15 21.37
N GLN A 239 -7.71 30.95 21.95
CA GLN A 239 -8.72 30.38 22.84
C GLN A 239 -10.16 30.90 22.68
N MET A 240 -11.00 30.20 21.90
CA MET A 240 -12.44 30.16 22.12
C MET A 240 -13.01 28.79 21.70
N ASP A 241 -13.76 28.16 22.60
CA ASP A 241 -14.58 26.97 22.38
C ASP A 241 -15.55 27.21 21.21
N TYR A 242 -15.42 26.44 20.14
CA TYR A 242 -16.43 26.38 19.09
C TYR A 242 -17.31 25.14 19.30
N LYS A 243 -18.55 25.37 19.74
CA LYS A 243 -19.65 24.40 19.62
C LYS A 243 -20.31 24.57 18.26
N GLU A 244 -20.07 23.65 17.34
CA GLU A 244 -20.91 23.51 16.14
C GLU A 244 -22.11 22.62 16.46
N THR A 245 -23.31 23.21 16.45
CA THR A 245 -24.57 22.50 16.61
C THR A 245 -25.01 21.92 15.27
N LEU A 246 -24.83 20.61 15.08
CA LEU A 246 -25.58 19.83 14.08
C LEU A 246 -26.96 19.45 14.64
N PRO A 247 -28.02 19.43 13.83
CA PRO A 247 -29.32 18.91 14.27
C PRO A 247 -29.21 17.40 14.49
N ASN A 248 -29.68 16.92 15.65
CA ASN A 248 -29.64 15.55 16.18
C ASN A 248 -28.32 15.07 16.82
N ASN A 249 -28.10 15.53 18.06
CA ASN A 249 -27.55 14.84 19.23
C ASN A 249 -26.46 13.75 19.06
N GLN A 250 -25.50 13.92 18.15
CA GLN A 250 -24.22 13.20 18.17
C GLN A 250 -23.08 14.19 17.93
N SER A 251 -22.49 14.73 19.00
CA SER A 251 -21.24 15.47 18.89
C SER A 251 -20.09 14.45 18.98
N SER A 252 -19.43 14.19 17.86
CA SER A 252 -18.16 13.47 17.84
C SER A 252 -17.05 14.50 17.83
N THR A 253 -16.21 14.47 18.87
CA THR A 253 -15.03 15.34 18.91
C THR A 253 -13.84 14.54 18.40
N PHE A 254 -13.18 15.09 17.38
CA PHE A 254 -11.91 14.57 16.88
C PHE A 254 -10.79 15.19 17.70
N LYS A 255 -10.04 14.36 18.44
CA LYS A 255 -8.82 14.79 19.12
C LYS A 255 -7.63 14.21 18.38
N ILE A 256 -6.70 15.08 18.01
CA ILE A 256 -5.37 14.69 17.54
C ILE A 256 -4.53 14.46 18.78
N TRP A 257 -4.09 13.22 19.00
CA TRP A 257 -3.18 12.87 20.09
C TRP A 257 -1.80 12.53 19.53
N ALA A 258 -0.74 12.91 20.23
CA ALA A 258 0.63 12.55 19.90
C ALA A 258 1.22 11.65 21.01
N ASP A 259 1.83 10.53 20.63
CA ASP A 259 2.55 9.69 21.59
C ASP A 259 3.97 10.20 21.88
N GLU A 260 4.64 9.55 22.83
CA GLU A 260 6.03 9.84 23.23
C GLU A 260 7.05 9.74 22.08
N ASN A 261 6.67 9.10 20.97
CA ASN A 261 7.49 8.94 19.78
C ASN A 261 7.12 9.96 18.67
N GLY A 262 6.22 10.91 18.95
CA GLY A 262 5.79 11.95 18.02
C GLY A 262 4.75 11.50 16.99
N ASN A 263 4.16 10.31 17.17
CA ASN A 263 3.16 9.79 16.22
C ASN A 263 1.82 10.48 16.48
N LYS A 264 1.21 11.08 15.45
CA LYS A 264 -0.11 11.74 15.54
C LYS A 264 -1.22 10.78 15.13
N TYR A 265 -2.29 10.73 15.91
CA TYR A 265 -3.44 9.86 15.70
C TYR A 265 -4.74 10.63 15.71
N ASP A 266 -5.66 10.25 14.82
CA ASP A 266 -7.03 10.78 14.79
C ASP A 266 -7.91 9.89 15.67
N ILE A 267 -8.35 10.39 16.83
CA ILE A 267 -9.22 9.65 17.73
C ILE A 267 -10.63 10.22 17.66
N THR A 268 -11.61 9.38 17.35
CA THR A 268 -13.03 9.70 17.48
C THR A 268 -13.48 9.42 18.91
N VAL A 269 -13.69 10.47 19.71
CA VAL A 269 -14.31 10.31 21.04
C VAL A 269 -15.83 10.37 20.87
N ARG A 270 -16.51 9.25 21.12
CA ARG A 270 -17.96 9.23 21.30
C ARG A 270 -18.27 9.55 22.76
N ILE A 271 -18.85 10.71 23.00
CA ILE A 271 -19.39 11.06 24.32
C ILE A 271 -20.81 10.46 24.38
N SER A 272 -20.97 9.37 25.12
CA SER A 272 -22.29 8.89 25.53
C SER A 272 -22.72 9.65 26.78
N TYR A 273 -23.88 10.27 26.75
CA TYR A 273 -24.56 10.77 27.95
C TYR A 273 -25.56 9.71 28.39
N ASP A 274 -25.49 9.32 29.67
CA ASP A 274 -26.49 8.48 30.35
C ASP A 274 -27.84 9.21 30.50
#